data_AF-A0A212JDC4-F1
#
_entry.id   AF-A0A212JDC4-F1
#
_cell.length_a   1.000
_cell.length_b   1.000
_cell.length_c   1.000
_cell.angle_alpha   90.00
_cell.angle_beta   90.00
_cell.angle_gamma   90.00
#
_symmetry.space_group_name_H-M   'P 1'
#
loop_
_entity.id
_entity.type
_entity.pdbx_description
1 polymer ?
#
loop_
_entity_poly.entity_id
_entity_poly.type
_entity_poly.pdbx_seq_one_letter_code
_entity_poly.pdbx_strand_id
1 'polypeptide(L)'
;MAARSQRAKDAENGSFLNTGMSSASGGPHAHATAEASPDRVTWALFWKAALLVIVIWAASALCLYLSVEDFSKSGTFGDSFGVLNTLFSGLAFAGIIVSIKMQNDEMREQRKELQKQKKAAQLYHRERMFLLLMDEFKKSREHRFSIADVRLVVRECLCNVPALNARSSEAGAALAREVEGVLAGVQAETPLLQVFGRRVFRHERCEVFIKTFRQAAESARKIDPSNKTEYYDIVCNSMSDAEEALLFMCAVARDGAQVLNDPQVMKLRESYDEIRAKL
;
A
#
# COMPACT_ATOMS: atom_id res chain seq x y z
N MET A 1 48.78 69.20 -31.48
CA MET A 1 49.21 67.97 -32.20
C MET A 1 48.24 66.88 -31.81
N ALA A 2 47.19 66.60 -32.60
CA ALA A 2 47.18 65.63 -33.72
C ALA A 2 47.60 64.22 -33.27
N ALA A 3 46.87 63.11 -33.51
CA ALA A 3 45.58 62.88 -34.15
C ALA A 3 45.12 61.43 -33.88
N ARG A 4 43.79 61.24 -33.81
CA ARG A 4 42.96 60.15 -34.39
C ARG A 4 43.36 58.68 -34.26
N SER A 5 42.43 57.89 -33.71
CA SER A 5 41.53 57.07 -34.54
C SER A 5 40.20 56.79 -33.84
N GLN A 6 39.11 57.22 -34.48
CA GLN A 6 37.72 56.85 -34.23
C GLN A 6 37.29 55.88 -35.32
N ARG A 7 36.55 54.82 -34.95
CA ARG A 7 35.35 54.32 -35.65
C ARG A 7 34.65 53.37 -34.67
N ALA A 8 33.54 53.80 -34.06
CA ALA A 8 32.19 53.81 -34.63
C ALA A 8 31.61 52.38 -34.62
N LYS A 9 30.38 52.10 -34.23
CA LYS A 9 29.23 52.90 -33.77
C LYS A 9 28.09 51.89 -33.61
N ASP A 10 27.20 52.14 -32.63
CA ASP A 10 25.75 51.87 -32.70
C ASP A 10 25.32 50.38 -32.83
N ALA A 11 24.15 49.89 -32.46
CA ALA A 11 23.04 50.23 -31.57
C ALA A 11 22.11 48.97 -31.59
N GLU A 12 21.03 48.98 -30.81
CA GLU A 12 19.94 47.97 -30.68
C GLU A 12 20.14 46.99 -29.50
N ASN A 13 19.42 47.07 -28.38
CA ASN A 13 17.97 47.25 -28.15
C ASN A 13 17.14 46.14 -28.81
N GLY A 14 16.73 45.12 -28.05
CA GLY A 14 15.93 44.03 -28.60
C GLY A 14 15.55 42.94 -27.60
N SER A 15 14.42 43.14 -26.92
CA SER A 15 13.35 42.13 -26.81
C SER A 15 13.75 40.69 -26.43
N PHE A 16 13.63 40.36 -25.14
CA PHE A 16 13.32 39.00 -24.71
C PHE A 16 11.87 38.68 -25.10
N LEU A 17 11.68 38.11 -26.30
CA LEU A 17 10.46 37.42 -26.70
C LEU A 17 10.81 36.02 -27.20
N ASN A 18 10.35 35.05 -26.41
CA ASN A 18 9.54 33.91 -26.84
C ASN A 18 9.85 33.33 -28.23
N THR A 19 10.37 32.11 -28.26
CA THR A 19 10.10 31.16 -29.34
C THR A 19 10.15 29.75 -28.78
N GLY A 20 8.99 29.08 -28.85
CA GLY A 20 8.83 27.72 -28.36
C GLY A 20 9.51 26.68 -29.23
N MET A 21 9.61 25.47 -28.69
CA MET A 21 9.68 24.27 -29.50
C MET A 21 8.77 23.20 -28.88
N SER A 22 7.92 22.68 -29.75
CA SER A 22 6.79 21.79 -29.52
C SER A 22 7.20 20.34 -29.28
N SER A 23 6.30 19.60 -28.63
CA SER A 23 5.91 18.20 -28.91
C SER A 23 6.96 17.22 -29.48
N ALA A 24 7.27 16.18 -28.71
CA ALA A 24 7.72 14.90 -29.25
C ALA A 24 6.97 13.75 -28.54
N SER A 25 5.96 13.23 -29.24
CA SER A 25 5.41 11.89 -29.10
C SER A 25 6.39 10.84 -29.62
N GLY A 26 6.42 9.64 -29.03
CA GLY A 26 6.84 8.43 -29.75
C GLY A 26 7.70 7.45 -28.97
N GLY A 27 7.06 6.41 -28.43
CA GLY A 27 7.74 5.21 -27.94
C GLY A 27 6.72 4.09 -27.66
N PRO A 28 6.40 3.23 -28.66
CA PRO A 28 5.47 2.13 -28.46
C PRO A 28 6.19 0.95 -27.81
N HIS A 29 5.89 0.66 -26.55
CA HIS A 29 6.27 -0.63 -25.97
C HIS A 29 5.32 -1.71 -26.50
N ALA A 30 5.91 -2.51 -27.39
CA ALA A 30 5.35 -3.72 -27.93
C ALA A 30 4.98 -4.72 -26.83
N HIS A 31 3.68 -4.97 -26.68
CA HIS A 31 3.15 -6.31 -26.49
C HIS A 31 2.03 -6.50 -27.51
N ALA A 32 2.45 -6.72 -28.76
CA ALA A 32 1.63 -7.37 -29.76
C ALA A 32 1.53 -8.87 -29.38
N THR A 33 0.74 -9.19 -28.37
CA THR A 33 0.03 -10.46 -28.40
C THR A 33 -1.13 -10.24 -29.35
N ALA A 34 -0.97 -10.71 -30.57
CA ALA A 34 -2.06 -10.87 -31.51
C ALA A 34 -3.11 -11.78 -30.87
N GLU A 35 -4.03 -11.18 -30.11
CA GLU A 35 -5.33 -11.78 -29.86
C GLU A 35 -5.97 -11.91 -31.25
N ALA A 36 -5.86 -13.10 -31.81
CA ALA A 36 -6.51 -13.48 -33.04
C ALA A 36 -8.01 -13.19 -32.86
N SER A 37 -8.46 -12.04 -33.36
CA SER A 37 -9.80 -11.47 -33.21
C SER A 37 -10.88 -12.57 -33.26
N PRO A 38 -11.36 -13.08 -32.10
CA PRO A 38 -12.34 -14.15 -32.09
C PRO A 38 -13.64 -13.66 -32.71
N ASP A 39 -13.91 -12.35 -32.64
CA ASP A 39 -15.08 -11.68 -33.21
C ASP A 39 -15.24 -11.92 -34.71
N ARG A 40 -14.18 -11.82 -35.52
CA ARG A 40 -14.32 -12.04 -36.97
C ARG A 40 -14.67 -13.49 -37.31
N VAL A 41 -14.16 -14.44 -36.52
CA VAL A 41 -14.42 -15.86 -36.73
C VAL A 41 -15.81 -16.24 -36.23
N THR A 42 -16.25 -15.72 -35.09
CA THR A 42 -17.60 -15.93 -34.56
C THR A 42 -18.66 -15.30 -35.46
N TRP A 43 -18.44 -14.07 -35.94
CA TRP A 43 -19.31 -13.42 -36.92
C TRP A 43 -19.35 -14.18 -38.26
N ALA A 44 -18.22 -14.70 -38.74
CA ALA A 44 -18.18 -15.51 -39.96
C ALA A 44 -18.93 -16.85 -39.81
N LEU A 45 -18.82 -17.50 -38.64
CA LEU A 45 -19.57 -18.72 -38.34
C LEU A 45 -21.08 -18.46 -38.29
N PHE A 46 -21.50 -17.33 -37.69
CA PHE A 46 -22.90 -16.93 -37.64
C PHE A 46 -23.49 -16.71 -39.05
N TRP A 47 -22.79 -15.94 -39.91
CA TRP A 47 -23.23 -15.72 -41.30
C TRP A 47 -23.27 -16.99 -42.13
N LYS A 48 -22.31 -17.91 -41.94
CA LYS A 48 -22.33 -19.24 -42.60
C LYS A 48 -23.52 -20.09 -42.16
N ALA A 49 -23.85 -20.09 -40.88
CA ALA A 49 -25.01 -20.80 -40.34
C ALA A 49 -26.33 -20.20 -40.87
N ALA A 50 -26.44 -18.87 -40.89
CA ALA A 50 -27.61 -18.18 -41.44
C ALA A 50 -27.81 -18.47 -42.94
N LEU A 51 -26.75 -18.43 -43.74
CA LEU A 51 -26.79 -18.75 -45.16
C LEU A 51 -27.21 -20.22 -45.39
N LEU A 52 -26.70 -21.16 -44.58
CA LEU A 52 -27.10 -22.56 -44.65
C LEU A 52 -28.59 -22.74 -44.38
N VAL A 53 -29.16 -22.06 -43.38
CA VAL A 53 -30.60 -22.09 -43.09
C VAL A 53 -31.41 -21.54 -44.26
N ILE A 54 -30.98 -20.42 -44.87
CA ILE A 54 -31.64 -19.82 -46.04
C ILE A 54 -31.60 -20.76 -47.25
N VAL A 55 -30.45 -21.42 -47.49
CA VAL A 55 -30.31 -22.39 -48.59
C VAL A 55 -31.22 -23.60 -48.38
N ILE A 56 -31.32 -24.12 -47.16
CA ILE A 56 -32.24 -25.23 -46.84
C ILE A 56 -33.70 -24.81 -47.07
N TRP A 57 -34.06 -23.59 -46.65
CA TRP A 57 -35.39 -23.03 -46.89
C TRP A 57 -35.68 -22.86 -48.40
N ALA A 58 -34.77 -22.27 -49.16
CA ALA A 58 -34.93 -22.05 -50.60
C ALA A 58 -34.98 -23.39 -51.38
N ALA A 59 -34.14 -24.36 -51.02
CA ALA A 59 -34.15 -25.70 -51.60
C ALA A 59 -35.46 -26.43 -51.30
N SER A 60 -36.02 -26.27 -50.09
CA SER A 60 -37.31 -26.85 -49.72
C SER A 60 -38.47 -26.26 -50.53
N ALA A 61 -38.47 -24.93 -50.75
CA ALA A 61 -39.47 -24.25 -51.57
C ALA A 61 -39.35 -24.62 -53.06
N LEU A 62 -38.12 -24.75 -53.57
CA LEU A 62 -37.85 -25.16 -54.95
C LEU A 62 -38.25 -26.62 -55.21
N CYS A 63 -37.96 -27.53 -54.26
CA CYS A 63 -38.41 -28.91 -54.33
C CYS A 63 -39.94 -29.01 -54.37
N LEU A 64 -40.64 -28.15 -53.62
CA LEU A 64 -42.10 -28.03 -53.63
C LEU A 64 -42.64 -27.57 -54.98
N TYR A 65 -42.03 -26.53 -55.57
CA TYR A 65 -42.39 -26.01 -56.90
C TYR A 65 -42.20 -27.05 -58.01
N LEU A 66 -41.18 -27.91 -57.90
CA LEU A 66 -40.88 -28.93 -58.92
C LEU A 66 -41.64 -30.26 -58.73
N SER A 67 -42.16 -30.56 -57.53
CA SER A 67 -42.73 -31.88 -57.22
C SER A 67 -44.27 -31.90 -57.12
N VAL A 68 -44.94 -30.75 -57.09
CA VAL A 68 -46.40 -30.68 -56.85
C VAL A 68 -47.13 -30.16 -58.09
N GLU A 69 -47.73 -31.07 -58.86
CA GLU A 69 -48.79 -30.74 -59.85
C GLU A 69 -50.20 -30.73 -59.22
N ASP A 70 -50.35 -31.32 -58.02
CA ASP A 70 -51.64 -31.48 -57.32
C ASP A 70 -51.57 -30.91 -55.89
N PHE A 71 -52.18 -29.73 -55.68
CA PHE A 71 -52.17 -29.00 -54.41
C PHE A 71 -52.76 -29.78 -53.22
N SER A 72 -53.49 -30.87 -53.45
CA SER A 72 -54.14 -31.69 -52.41
C SER A 72 -53.19 -32.57 -51.57
N LYS A 73 -51.94 -32.82 -52.01
CA LYS A 73 -50.94 -33.60 -51.23
C LYS A 73 -49.94 -32.75 -50.43
N SER A 74 -50.07 -31.42 -50.51
CA SER A 74 -49.20 -30.45 -49.84
C SER A 74 -49.18 -30.57 -48.31
N GLY A 75 -50.27 -31.03 -47.68
CA GLY A 75 -50.37 -31.21 -46.23
C GLY A 75 -49.37 -32.23 -45.65
N THR A 76 -49.24 -33.40 -46.27
CA THR A 76 -48.35 -34.48 -45.81
C THR A 76 -46.86 -34.09 -45.84
N PHE A 77 -46.49 -33.18 -46.74
CA PHE A 77 -45.12 -32.64 -46.81
C PHE A 77 -44.87 -31.60 -45.72
N GLY A 78 -45.87 -30.77 -45.41
CA GLY A 78 -45.87 -29.87 -44.25
C GLY A 78 -45.66 -30.61 -42.92
N ASP A 79 -46.26 -31.80 -42.76
CA ASP A 79 -46.10 -32.64 -41.57
C ASP A 79 -44.65 -33.12 -41.37
N SER A 80 -43.90 -33.37 -42.46
CA SER A 80 -42.49 -33.77 -42.39
C SER A 80 -41.58 -32.61 -41.95
N PHE A 81 -41.93 -31.36 -42.28
CA PHE A 81 -41.23 -30.18 -41.77
C PHE A 81 -41.54 -29.88 -40.30
N GLY A 82 -42.68 -30.35 -39.78
CA GLY A 82 -43.00 -30.28 -38.36
C GLY A 82 -41.92 -30.95 -37.49
N VAL A 83 -41.49 -32.16 -37.87
CA VAL A 83 -40.43 -32.90 -37.16
C VAL A 83 -39.09 -32.17 -37.21
N LEU A 84 -38.72 -31.60 -38.37
CA LEU A 84 -37.49 -30.82 -38.53
C LEU A 84 -37.53 -29.52 -37.70
N ASN A 85 -38.67 -28.84 -37.64
CA ASN A 85 -38.85 -27.64 -36.85
C ASN A 85 -38.77 -27.93 -35.34
N THR A 86 -39.35 -29.04 -34.89
CA THR A 86 -39.22 -29.51 -33.50
C THR A 86 -37.76 -29.85 -33.16
N LEU A 87 -37.04 -30.54 -34.06
CA LEU A 87 -35.62 -30.85 -33.85
C LEU A 87 -34.76 -29.58 -33.79
N PHE A 88 -34.98 -28.62 -34.69
CA PHE A 88 -34.27 -27.35 -34.70
C PHE A 88 -34.55 -26.52 -33.43
N SER A 89 -35.81 -26.48 -32.97
CA SER A 89 -36.20 -25.83 -31.72
C SER A 89 -35.52 -26.48 -30.51
N GLY A 90 -35.44 -27.82 -30.48
CA GLY A 90 -34.73 -28.56 -29.43
C GLY A 90 -33.22 -28.30 -29.42
N LEU A 91 -32.59 -28.23 -30.60
CA LEU A 91 -31.18 -27.89 -30.75
C LEU A 91 -30.88 -26.43 -30.34
N ALA A 92 -31.76 -25.48 -30.70
CA ALA A 92 -31.65 -24.10 -30.28
C ALA A 92 -31.76 -23.98 -28.75
N PHE A 93 -32.70 -24.69 -28.14
CA PHE A 93 -32.86 -24.75 -26.69
C PHE A 93 -31.64 -25.38 -26.00
N ALA A 94 -31.09 -26.47 -26.55
CA ALA A 94 -29.85 -27.07 -26.06
C ALA A 94 -28.67 -26.08 -26.16
N GLY A 95 -28.57 -25.31 -27.25
CA GLY A 95 -27.60 -24.24 -27.41
C GLY A 95 -27.72 -23.17 -26.32
N ILE A 96 -28.94 -22.70 -26.03
CA ILE A 96 -29.21 -21.75 -24.94
C ILE A 96 -28.76 -22.31 -23.58
N ILE A 97 -29.09 -23.57 -23.28
CA ILE A 97 -28.68 -24.22 -22.02
C ILE A 97 -27.15 -24.25 -21.90
N VAL A 98 -26.45 -24.64 -22.97
CA VAL A 98 -24.98 -24.67 -22.99
C VAL A 98 -24.43 -23.25 -22.79
N SER A 99 -24.97 -22.23 -23.46
CA SER A 99 -24.57 -20.84 -23.27
C SER A 99 -24.78 -20.36 -21.83
N ILE A 100 -25.91 -20.67 -21.21
CA ILE A 100 -26.17 -20.31 -19.80
C ILE A 100 -25.16 -21.00 -18.87
N LYS A 101 -24.83 -22.27 -19.13
CA LYS A 101 -23.82 -22.98 -18.34
C LYS A 101 -22.44 -22.31 -18.49
N MET A 102 -22.02 -22.01 -19.71
CA MET A 102 -20.76 -21.32 -19.96
C MET A 102 -20.70 -19.94 -19.28
N GLN A 103 -21.75 -19.13 -19.43
CA GLN A 103 -21.86 -17.83 -18.76
C GLN A 103 -21.77 -17.96 -17.24
N ASN A 104 -22.41 -18.98 -16.65
CA ASN A 104 -22.33 -19.22 -15.20
C ASN A 104 -20.91 -19.59 -14.74
N ASP A 105 -20.20 -20.42 -15.51
CA ASP A 105 -18.84 -20.81 -15.18
C ASP A 105 -17.88 -19.61 -15.31
N GLU A 106 -18.02 -18.80 -16.35
CA GLU A 106 -17.26 -17.56 -16.52
C GLU A 106 -17.52 -16.58 -15.36
N MET A 107 -18.77 -16.38 -14.96
CA MET A 107 -19.12 -15.51 -13.81
C MET A 107 -18.50 -16.02 -12.50
N ARG A 108 -18.38 -17.34 -12.32
CA ARG A 108 -17.72 -17.93 -11.16
C ARG A 108 -16.22 -17.66 -11.17
N GLU A 109 -15.57 -17.79 -12.33
CA GLU A 109 -14.15 -17.49 -12.50
C GLU A 109 -13.86 -16.00 -12.30
N GLN A 110 -14.66 -15.12 -12.89
CA GLN A 110 -14.57 -13.68 -12.69
C GLN A 110 -14.71 -13.30 -11.20
N ARG A 111 -15.63 -13.92 -10.47
CA ARG A 111 -15.77 -13.70 -9.01
C ARG A 111 -14.52 -14.13 -8.24
N LYS A 112 -13.92 -15.27 -8.60
CA LYS A 112 -12.66 -15.73 -7.96
C LYS A 112 -11.53 -14.74 -8.24
N GLU A 113 -11.40 -14.27 -9.48
CA GLU A 113 -10.37 -13.31 -9.85
C GLU A 113 -10.57 -11.97 -9.14
N LEU A 114 -11.80 -11.47 -9.07
CA LEU A 114 -12.13 -10.26 -8.32
C LEU A 114 -11.79 -10.40 -6.82
N GLN A 115 -12.01 -11.57 -6.23
CA GLN A 115 -11.63 -11.83 -4.83
C GLN A 115 -10.10 -11.81 -4.65
N LYS A 116 -9.33 -12.38 -5.59
CA LYS A 116 -7.86 -12.32 -5.56
C LYS A 116 -7.37 -10.89 -5.71
N GLN A 117 -7.91 -10.13 -6.66
CA GLN A 117 -7.57 -8.73 -6.88
C GLN A 117 -7.88 -7.87 -5.65
N LYS A 118 -9.03 -8.08 -5.00
CA LYS A 118 -9.38 -7.38 -3.74
C LYS A 118 -8.36 -7.66 -2.64
N LYS A 119 -7.95 -8.92 -2.47
CA LYS A 119 -6.93 -9.29 -1.47
C LYS A 119 -5.57 -8.65 -1.79
N ALA A 120 -5.13 -8.72 -3.04
CA ALA A 120 -3.88 -8.10 -3.47
C ALA A 120 -3.91 -6.57 -3.27
N ALA A 121 -5.01 -5.91 -3.64
CA ALA A 121 -5.19 -4.47 -3.45
C ALA A 121 -5.16 -4.07 -1.97
N GLN A 122 -5.75 -4.87 -1.08
CA GLN A 122 -5.68 -4.64 0.37
C GLN A 122 -4.25 -4.75 0.91
N LEU A 123 -3.47 -5.74 0.44
CA LEU A 123 -2.06 -5.89 0.81
C LEU A 123 -1.24 -4.69 0.34
N TYR A 124 -1.34 -4.31 -0.94
CA TYR A 124 -0.65 -3.14 -1.47
C TYR A 124 -1.04 -1.84 -0.74
N HIS A 125 -2.33 -1.69 -0.39
CA HIS A 125 -2.79 -0.52 0.36
C HIS A 125 -2.14 -0.45 1.75
N ARG A 126 -2.04 -1.60 2.45
CA ARG A 126 -1.38 -1.69 3.75
C ARG A 126 0.11 -1.36 3.67
N GLU A 127 0.84 -1.96 2.73
CA GLU A 127 2.26 -1.69 2.52
C GLU A 127 2.52 -0.22 2.22
N ARG A 128 1.71 0.38 1.33
CA ARG A 128 1.83 1.80 1.00
C ARG A 128 1.53 2.71 2.19
N MET A 129 0.51 2.39 2.98
CA MET A 129 0.18 3.15 4.18
C MET A 129 1.29 3.06 5.22
N PHE A 130 1.92 1.90 5.36
CA PHE A 130 3.08 1.72 6.23
C PHE A 130 4.31 2.51 5.75
N LEU A 131 4.60 2.49 4.45
CA LEU A 131 5.71 3.26 3.88
C LEU A 131 5.53 4.77 4.08
N LEU A 132 4.31 5.29 3.88
CA LEU A 132 4.00 6.70 4.12
C LEU A 132 4.16 7.06 5.61
N LEU A 133 3.69 6.20 6.51
CA LEU A 133 3.88 6.38 7.95
C LEU A 133 5.37 6.39 8.33
N MET A 134 6.17 5.50 7.73
CA MET A 134 7.60 5.44 7.99
C MET A 134 8.34 6.66 7.45
N ASP A 135 7.92 7.17 6.28
CA ASP A 135 8.44 8.40 5.71
C ASP A 135 8.10 9.61 6.59
N GLU A 136 6.86 9.72 7.07
CA GLU A 136 6.42 10.77 7.99
C GLU A 136 7.17 10.69 9.33
N PHE A 137 7.33 9.48 9.88
CA PHE A 137 8.09 9.25 11.11
C PHE A 137 9.57 9.63 10.94
N LYS A 138 10.20 9.27 9.82
CA LYS A 138 11.58 9.66 9.51
C LYS A 138 11.71 11.16 9.29
N LYS A 139 10.78 11.78 8.57
CA LYS A 139 10.76 13.22 8.30
C LYS A 139 10.57 14.04 9.58
N SER A 140 9.73 13.56 10.50
CA SER A 140 9.53 14.20 11.80
C SER A 140 10.77 14.08 12.70
N ARG A 141 11.68 13.13 12.45
CA ARG A 141 12.97 13.02 13.12
C ARG A 141 14.02 13.82 12.34
N GLU A 142 13.93 15.15 12.39
CA GLU A 142 14.94 16.03 11.78
C GLU A 142 16.36 15.79 12.33
N HIS A 143 16.48 15.30 13.58
CA HIS A 143 17.73 14.78 14.16
C HIS A 143 17.45 13.46 14.87
N ARG A 144 18.22 12.42 14.55
CA ARG A 144 18.26 11.20 15.36
C ARG A 144 18.90 11.54 16.70
N PHE A 145 18.31 11.10 17.81
CA PHE A 145 18.92 11.33 19.11
C PHE A 145 20.27 10.62 19.19
N SER A 146 21.28 11.37 19.61
CA SER A 146 22.55 10.81 20.04
C SER A 146 22.53 10.52 21.54
N ILE A 147 23.51 9.74 22.01
CA ILE A 147 23.72 9.50 23.45
C ILE A 147 23.88 10.83 24.21
N ALA A 148 24.52 11.83 23.60
CA ALA A 148 24.70 13.15 24.21
C ALA A 148 23.37 13.89 24.39
N ASP A 149 22.44 13.76 23.44
CA ASP A 149 21.11 14.35 23.54
C ASP A 149 20.29 13.70 24.65
N VAL A 150 20.34 12.37 24.78
CA VAL A 150 19.63 11.66 25.86
C VAL A 150 20.20 12.07 27.22
N ARG A 151 21.53 12.18 27.34
CA ARG A 151 22.17 12.67 28.58
C ARG A 151 21.71 14.09 28.92
N LEU A 152 21.61 14.97 27.92
CA LEU A 152 21.12 16.33 28.10
C LEU A 152 19.65 16.35 28.59
N VAL A 153 18.78 15.56 27.96
CA VAL A 153 17.36 15.43 28.33
C VAL A 153 17.22 14.91 29.76
N VAL A 154 17.98 13.87 30.13
CA VAL A 154 17.97 13.31 31.49
C VAL A 154 18.40 14.38 32.50
N ARG A 155 19.46 15.12 32.19
CA ARG A 155 19.94 16.23 33.03
C ARG A 155 18.86 17.30 33.18
N GLU A 156 18.32 17.82 32.09
CA GLU A 156 17.32 18.90 32.10
C GLU A 156 16.03 18.48 32.83
N CYS A 157 15.60 17.23 32.68
CA CYS A 157 14.44 16.71 33.40
C CYS A 157 14.67 16.61 34.92
N LEU A 158 15.86 16.19 35.35
CA LEU A 158 16.16 15.85 36.75
C LEU A 158 16.80 16.97 37.58
N CYS A 159 17.36 18.02 36.96
CA CYS A 159 18.12 19.05 37.65
C CYS A 159 17.34 19.91 38.68
N ASN A 160 16.00 19.84 38.76
CA ASN A 160 15.26 20.56 39.82
C ASN A 160 15.18 19.78 41.14
N VAL A 161 15.81 18.61 41.26
CA VAL A 161 15.85 17.84 42.50
C VAL A 161 16.99 18.36 43.39
N PRO A 162 16.72 18.81 44.63
CA PRO A 162 17.72 19.43 45.52
C PRO A 162 19.00 18.61 45.70
N ALA A 163 18.90 17.27 45.63
CA ALA A 163 20.01 16.33 45.78
C ALA A 163 20.97 16.25 44.56
N LEU A 164 20.56 16.72 43.38
CA LEU A 164 21.32 16.60 42.12
C LEU A 164 22.06 17.89 41.73
N ASN A 165 21.91 18.97 42.50
CA ASN A 165 22.35 20.32 42.14
C ASN A 165 23.88 20.54 42.04
N ALA A 166 24.72 19.54 42.35
CA ALA A 166 26.18 19.70 42.31
C ALA A 166 26.89 18.97 41.16
N ARG A 167 26.29 17.93 40.54
CA ARG A 167 27.01 17.08 39.57
C ARG A 167 26.12 16.64 38.41
N SER A 168 26.27 17.32 37.26
CA SER A 168 25.56 17.03 36.00
C SER A 168 25.83 15.62 35.44
N SER A 169 26.97 15.03 35.76
CA SER A 169 27.38 13.69 35.32
C SER A 169 26.73 12.56 36.14
N GLU A 170 26.21 12.84 37.34
CA GLU A 170 25.67 11.81 38.23
C GLU A 170 24.16 11.56 38.03
N ALA A 171 23.47 12.48 37.34
CA ALA A 171 22.03 12.37 37.10
C ALA A 171 21.66 11.15 36.25
N GLY A 172 22.41 10.88 35.17
CA GLY A 172 22.24 9.70 34.32
C GLY A 172 22.47 8.40 35.08
N ALA A 173 23.60 8.31 35.78
CA ALA A 173 23.94 7.16 36.62
C ALA A 173 22.98 6.94 37.80
N ALA A 174 22.41 8.00 38.38
CA ALA A 174 21.40 7.91 39.43
C ALA A 174 20.07 7.37 38.88
N LEU A 175 19.61 7.89 37.73
CA LEU A 175 18.41 7.39 37.06
C LEU A 175 18.59 5.93 36.64
N ALA A 176 19.75 5.56 36.10
CA ALA A 176 20.01 4.17 35.70
C ALA A 176 19.97 3.20 36.89
N ARG A 177 20.53 3.60 38.05
CA ARG A 177 20.43 2.80 39.28
C ARG A 177 18.99 2.65 39.77
N GLU A 178 18.16 3.68 39.65
CA GLU A 178 16.72 3.56 39.98
C GLU A 178 15.99 2.62 39.01
N VAL A 179 16.22 2.74 37.70
CA VAL A 179 15.64 1.84 36.69
C VAL A 179 15.99 0.39 37.01
N GLU A 180 17.26 0.08 37.26
CA GLU A 180 17.70 -1.28 37.66
C GLU A 180 17.06 -1.75 38.98
N GLY A 181 16.96 -0.86 39.98
CA GLY A 181 16.31 -1.17 41.25
C GLY A 181 14.83 -1.55 41.07
N VAL A 182 14.11 -0.84 40.19
CA VAL A 182 12.72 -1.14 39.82
C VAL A 182 12.63 -2.49 39.12
N LEU A 183 13.52 -2.77 38.16
CA LEU A 183 13.56 -4.04 37.44
C LEU A 183 13.90 -5.23 38.36
N ALA A 184 14.71 -4.99 39.40
CA ALA A 184 15.07 -5.99 40.42
C ALA A 184 14.00 -6.23 41.49
N GLY A 185 12.87 -5.51 41.44
CA GLY A 185 11.75 -5.68 42.39
C GLY A 185 11.96 -5.01 43.75
N VAL A 186 12.93 -4.11 43.88
CA VAL A 186 13.15 -3.33 45.10
C VAL A 186 12.14 -2.19 45.14
N GLN A 187 11.02 -2.39 45.84
CA GLN A 187 9.98 -1.37 46.10
C GLN A 187 10.53 -0.28 47.02
N ALA A 188 11.32 0.63 46.47
CA ALA A 188 11.53 1.94 47.05
C ALA A 188 10.86 2.94 46.10
N GLU A 189 9.93 3.74 46.61
CA GLU A 189 9.31 4.83 45.86
C GLU A 189 10.40 5.58 45.06
N THR A 190 10.26 5.61 43.73
CA THR A 190 11.29 6.14 42.83
C THR A 190 10.97 7.59 42.46
N PRO A 191 11.46 8.59 43.22
CA PRO A 191 11.19 9.98 42.93
C PRO A 191 11.83 10.40 41.60
N LEU A 192 13.03 9.91 41.24
CA LEU A 192 13.69 10.35 40.01
C LEU A 192 13.01 9.78 38.78
N LEU A 193 12.67 8.49 38.78
CA LEU A 193 12.00 7.85 37.65
C LEU A 193 10.60 8.45 37.39
N GLN A 194 9.81 8.72 38.44
CA GLN A 194 8.50 9.37 38.28
C GLN A 194 8.63 10.82 37.79
N VAL A 195 9.61 11.57 38.31
CA VAL A 195 9.87 12.95 37.87
C VAL A 195 10.33 12.97 36.42
N PHE A 196 11.24 12.06 36.04
CA PHE A 196 11.70 11.87 34.67
C PHE A 196 10.52 11.54 33.75
N GLY A 197 9.73 10.52 34.08
CA GLY A 197 8.55 10.14 33.31
C GLY A 197 7.59 11.31 33.10
N ARG A 198 7.28 12.11 34.12
CA ARG A 198 6.37 13.27 33.97
C ARG A 198 6.94 14.39 33.10
N ARG A 199 8.25 14.62 33.14
CA ARG A 199 8.91 15.75 32.48
C ARG A 199 9.38 15.44 31.07
N VAL A 200 9.82 14.21 30.80
CA VAL A 200 10.32 13.79 29.48
C VAL A 200 9.25 13.93 28.39
N PHE A 201 7.97 13.67 28.71
CA PHE A 201 6.86 13.87 27.77
C PHE A 201 6.60 15.34 27.39
N ARG A 202 7.04 16.30 28.22
CA ARG A 202 6.89 17.75 28.01
C ARG A 202 8.21 18.41 27.62
N HIS A 203 9.24 17.61 27.40
CA HIS A 203 10.55 18.12 27.05
C HIS A 203 10.55 18.54 25.58
N GLU A 204 10.98 19.76 25.27
CA GLU A 204 10.92 20.35 23.91
C GLU A 204 11.52 19.40 22.85
N ARG A 205 12.64 18.75 23.17
CA ARG A 205 13.31 17.79 22.28
C ARG A 205 12.53 16.48 22.10
N CYS A 206 11.90 15.95 23.15
CA CYS A 206 11.33 14.60 23.16
C CYS A 206 9.82 14.57 22.89
N GLU A 207 9.12 15.68 23.12
CA GLU A 207 7.66 15.74 23.01
C GLU A 207 7.18 15.33 21.61
N VAL A 208 7.78 15.91 20.57
CA VAL A 208 7.42 15.61 19.17
C VAL A 208 7.73 14.15 18.86
N PHE A 209 8.94 13.67 19.17
CA PHE A 209 9.37 12.30 18.93
C PHE A 209 8.47 11.26 19.63
N ILE A 210 8.18 11.44 20.92
CA ILE A 210 7.38 10.48 21.67
C ILE A 210 5.92 10.48 21.15
N LYS A 211 5.39 11.64 20.76
CA LYS A 211 4.06 11.74 20.15
C LYS A 211 4.00 11.07 18.78
N THR A 212 4.97 11.33 17.91
CA THR A 212 5.02 10.72 16.57
C THR A 212 5.30 9.23 16.64
N PHE A 213 6.15 8.77 17.55
CA PHE A 213 6.35 7.34 17.80
C PHE A 213 5.05 6.67 18.26
N ARG A 214 4.33 7.27 19.22
CA ARG A 214 3.04 6.72 19.68
C ARG A 214 2.02 6.65 18.55
N GLN A 215 1.91 7.72 17.75
CA GLN A 215 1.02 7.77 16.60
C GLN A 215 1.41 6.72 15.55
N ALA A 216 2.70 6.55 15.29
CA ALA A 216 3.23 5.54 14.37
C ALA A 216 2.93 4.12 14.87
N ALA A 217 3.17 3.83 16.15
CA ALA A 217 2.89 2.54 16.77
C ALA A 217 1.37 2.21 16.78
N GLU A 218 0.52 3.18 17.11
CA GLU A 218 -0.94 3.00 17.06
C GLU A 218 -1.45 2.78 15.63
N SER A 219 -0.88 3.49 14.67
CA SER A 219 -1.25 3.36 13.26
C SER A 219 -0.76 2.03 12.69
N ALA A 220 0.48 1.61 13.02
CA ALA A 220 1.04 0.29 12.71
C ALA A 220 0.12 -0.84 13.18
N ARG A 221 -0.41 -0.72 14.41
CA ARG A 221 -1.36 -1.69 14.98
C ARG A 221 -2.72 -1.72 14.26
N LYS A 222 -3.12 -0.64 13.58
CA LYS A 222 -4.37 -0.57 12.78
C LYS A 222 -4.20 -1.13 11.36
N ILE A 223 -2.98 -1.12 10.81
CA ILE A 223 -2.68 -1.62 9.44
C ILE A 223 -2.97 -3.12 9.35
N ASP A 224 -2.55 -3.87 10.37
CA ASP A 224 -2.82 -5.30 10.47
C ASP A 224 -3.14 -5.73 11.90
N PRO A 225 -4.42 -5.98 12.20
CA PRO A 225 -4.81 -6.54 13.48
C PRO A 225 -4.28 -7.96 13.73
N SER A 226 -3.95 -8.72 12.67
CA SER A 226 -3.50 -10.11 12.77
C SER A 226 -2.01 -10.24 13.03
N ASN A 227 -1.19 -9.30 12.54
CA ASN A 227 0.26 -9.29 12.71
C ASN A 227 0.75 -7.95 13.27
N LYS A 228 0.30 -7.66 14.51
CA LYS A 228 0.58 -6.39 15.20
C LYS A 228 2.07 -6.20 15.52
N THR A 229 2.81 -7.29 15.63
CA THR A 229 4.21 -7.30 16.07
C THR A 229 5.17 -6.91 14.95
N GLU A 230 4.94 -7.36 13.72
CA GLU A 230 5.88 -7.12 12.61
C GLU A 230 6.05 -5.63 12.28
N TYR A 231 4.94 -4.90 12.10
CA TYR A 231 5.02 -3.46 11.80
C TYR A 231 5.59 -2.65 12.96
N TYR A 232 5.29 -3.04 14.19
CA TYR A 232 5.86 -2.40 15.38
C TYR A 232 7.38 -2.65 15.45
N ASP A 233 7.81 -3.88 15.22
CA ASP A 233 9.23 -4.26 15.22
C ASP A 233 10.01 -3.47 14.15
N ILE A 234 9.43 -3.27 12.97
CA ILE A 234 10.05 -2.46 11.93
C ILE A 234 10.18 -0.98 12.34
N VAL A 235 9.17 -0.43 13.04
CA VAL A 235 9.25 0.93 13.60
C VAL A 235 10.40 1.00 14.62
N CYS A 236 10.48 0.03 15.54
CA CYS A 236 11.54 -0.03 16.52
C CYS A 236 12.93 -0.13 15.90
N ASN A 237 13.15 -1.10 15.00
CA ASN A 237 14.42 -1.29 14.30
C ASN A 237 14.87 -0.09 13.44
N SER A 238 13.98 0.87 13.18
CA SER A 238 14.30 2.11 12.47
C SER A 238 14.83 3.23 13.38
N MET A 239 14.81 3.02 14.70
CA MET A 239 15.24 3.97 15.73
C MET A 239 16.75 3.84 15.99
N SER A 240 17.35 4.87 16.60
CA SER A 240 18.71 4.73 17.13
C SER A 240 18.67 4.07 18.50
N ASP A 241 19.77 3.42 18.90
CA ASP A 241 19.90 2.81 20.23
C ASP A 241 19.57 3.82 21.36
N ALA A 242 19.90 5.10 21.15
CA ALA A 242 19.61 6.18 22.10
C ALA A 242 18.10 6.50 22.19
N GLU A 243 17.38 6.46 21.09
CA GLU A 243 15.91 6.60 21.04
C GLU A 243 15.23 5.41 21.70
N GLU A 244 15.72 4.20 21.45
CA GLU A 244 15.22 2.97 22.08
C GLU A 244 15.43 2.99 23.59
N ALA A 245 16.63 3.38 24.04
CA ALA A 245 16.95 3.55 25.45
C ALA A 245 16.05 4.60 26.12
N LEU A 246 15.76 5.71 25.43
CA LEU A 246 14.84 6.75 25.92
C LEU A 246 13.42 6.20 26.08
N LEU A 247 12.92 5.46 25.09
CA LEU A 247 11.59 4.85 25.15
C LEU A 247 11.50 3.77 26.22
N PHE A 248 12.55 2.97 26.41
CA PHE A 248 12.64 2.00 27.50
C PHE A 248 12.51 2.69 28.86
N MET A 249 13.29 3.74 29.12
CA MET A 249 13.19 4.51 30.36
C MET A 249 11.80 5.11 30.56
N CYS A 250 11.15 5.58 29.49
CA CYS A 250 9.76 6.07 29.55
C CYS A 250 8.76 4.95 29.87
N ALA A 251 8.96 3.74 29.33
CA ALA A 251 8.11 2.59 29.60
C ALA A 251 8.24 2.15 31.06
N VAL A 252 9.47 1.99 31.57
CA VAL A 252 9.73 1.64 32.98
C VAL A 252 9.18 2.71 33.92
N ALA A 253 9.28 4.00 33.56
CA ALA A 253 8.71 5.09 34.36
C ALA A 253 7.17 5.07 34.45
N ARG A 254 6.49 4.44 33.49
CA ARG A 254 5.03 4.38 33.43
C ARG A 254 4.47 3.12 34.07
N ASP A 255 4.98 1.96 33.67
CA ASP A 255 4.39 0.66 34.00
C ASP A 255 5.30 -0.18 34.93
N GLY A 256 6.45 0.36 35.33
CA GLY A 256 7.36 -0.25 36.31
C GLY A 256 7.95 -1.58 35.85
N ALA A 257 8.11 -2.54 36.77
CA ALA A 257 8.65 -3.87 36.47
C ALA A 257 7.74 -4.71 35.54
N GLN A 258 6.46 -4.36 35.40
CA GLN A 258 5.50 -5.10 34.57
C GLN A 258 5.81 -4.99 33.06
N VAL A 259 6.60 -3.98 32.69
CA VAL A 259 7.09 -3.73 31.33
C VAL A 259 7.83 -4.92 30.74
N LEU A 260 8.53 -5.70 31.57
CA LEU A 260 9.30 -6.87 31.14
C LEU A 260 8.43 -8.01 30.59
N ASN A 261 7.11 -7.98 30.84
CA ASN A 261 6.20 -8.97 30.28
C ASN A 261 5.93 -8.75 28.78
N ASP A 262 6.25 -7.57 28.25
CA ASP A 262 6.08 -7.25 26.84
C ASP A 262 7.37 -7.59 26.05
N PRO A 263 7.33 -8.54 25.10
CA PRO A 263 8.49 -8.90 24.29
C PRO A 263 9.05 -7.73 23.48
N GLN A 264 8.23 -6.73 23.16
CA GLN A 264 8.67 -5.54 22.43
C GLN A 264 9.57 -4.66 23.29
N VAL A 265 9.25 -4.55 24.58
CA VAL A 265 10.04 -3.71 25.48
C VAL A 265 11.33 -4.41 25.92
N MET A 266 11.37 -5.74 25.87
CA MET A 266 12.61 -6.50 26.04
C MET A 266 13.65 -6.18 24.96
N LYS A 267 13.26 -5.89 23.72
CA LYS A 267 14.20 -5.45 22.68
C LYS A 267 14.79 -4.07 23.01
N LEU A 268 13.94 -3.14 23.44
CA LEU A 268 14.38 -1.79 23.84
C LEU A 268 15.36 -1.83 25.04
N ARG A 269 15.28 -2.88 25.86
CA ARG A 269 16.20 -3.10 26.98
C ARG A 269 17.63 -3.35 26.52
N GLU A 270 17.84 -4.11 25.44
CA GLU A 270 19.19 -4.42 24.95
C GLU A 270 19.94 -3.13 24.60
N SER A 271 19.30 -2.24 23.83
CA SER A 271 19.83 -0.92 23.47
C SER A 271 20.06 -0.02 24.69
N TYR A 272 19.17 -0.10 25.68
CA TYR A 272 19.38 0.56 26.96
C TYR A 272 20.62 0.03 27.69
N ASP A 273 20.81 -1.28 27.77
CA ASP A 273 21.93 -1.92 28.46
C ASP A 273 23.29 -1.57 27.82
N GLU A 274 23.32 -1.36 26.50
CA GLU A 274 24.52 -0.91 25.78
C GLU A 274 24.89 0.55 26.06
N ILE A 275 23.89 1.41 26.24
CA ILE A 275 24.10 2.86 26.40
C ILE A 275 24.10 3.30 27.87
N ARG A 276 23.53 2.53 28.80
CA ARG A 276 23.43 2.90 30.23
C ARG A 276 24.78 3.25 30.87
N ALA A 277 25.86 2.59 30.45
CA ALA A 277 27.21 2.89 30.95
C ALA A 277 27.79 4.20 30.39
N LYS A 278 27.21 4.70 29.30
CA LYS A 278 27.59 5.93 28.59
C LYS A 278 26.60 7.07 28.83
N LEU A 279 25.52 6.86 29.58
CA LEU A 279 24.53 7.87 29.96
C LEU A 279 25.09 8.79 31.06
#